data_AF-A0A7K0NHH3-F1
#
_entry.id   AF-A0A7K0NHH3-F1
#
_cell.length_a   1.000
_cell.length_b   1.000
_cell.length_c   1.000
_cell.angle_alpha   90.00
_cell.angle_beta   90.00
_cell.angle_gamma   90.00
#
_symmetry.space_group_name_H-M   'P 1'
#
loop_
_entity.id
_entity.type
_entity.pdbx_description
1 polymer ?
#
loop_
_entity_poly.entity_id
_entity_poly.type
_entity_poly.pdbx_seq_one_letter_code
_entity_poly.pdbx_strand_id
1 'polypeptide(L)'
;MKLNRLMRAALAVVAAAGLAIGVIAPAHSAAKTTVSIVQSNALTGLNASVSEFNLTFNVDVASLSGMGFTYYDNKPALVDNTAYGSYKIV
;
A
#
# COMPACT_ATOMS: atom_id res chain seq x y z
N MET A 1 -24.35 -20.83 30.21
CA MET A 1 -25.55 -20.01 29.91
C MET A 1 -25.64 -19.82 28.39
N LYS A 2 -26.78 -20.09 27.74
CA LYS A 2 -26.94 -19.88 26.28
C LYS A 2 -27.34 -18.42 26.01
N LEU A 3 -26.71 -17.80 25.01
CA LEU A 3 -26.98 -16.41 24.64
C LEU A 3 -28.35 -16.30 23.96
N ASN A 4 -29.22 -15.42 24.44
CA ASN A 4 -30.54 -15.23 23.83
C ASN A 4 -30.45 -14.51 22.48
N ARG A 5 -31.53 -14.52 21.70
CA ARG A 5 -31.55 -13.97 20.33
C ARG A 5 -31.20 -12.48 20.27
N LEU A 6 -31.64 -11.70 21.26
CA LEU A 6 -31.37 -10.26 21.33
C LEU A 6 -29.89 -9.97 21.60
N MET A 7 -29.28 -10.72 22.53
CA MET A 7 -27.86 -10.61 22.83
C MET A 7 -26.98 -11.02 21.64
N ARG A 8 -27.39 -12.03 20.86
CA ARG A 8 -26.71 -12.40 19.60
C ARG A 8 -26.80 -11.31 18.54
N ALA A 9 -27.98 -10.69 18.39
CA ALA A 9 -28.17 -9.58 17.46
C ALA A 9 -27.33 -8.35 17.86
N ALA A 10 -27.32 -8.01 19.14
CA ALA A 10 -26.50 -6.92 19.67
C ALA A 10 -25.00 -7.15 19.41
N LEU A 11 -24.50 -8.38 19.63
CA LEU A 11 -23.11 -8.72 19.36
C LEU A 11 -22.77 -8.60 17.86
N ALA A 12 -23.65 -9.04 16.98
CA ALA A 12 -23.45 -8.94 15.53
C ALA A 12 -23.40 -7.47 15.05
N VAL A 13 -24.25 -6.60 15.60
CA VAL A 13 -24.26 -5.16 15.30
C VAL A 13 -22.96 -4.51 15.76
N VAL A 14 -22.51 -4.80 16.98
CA VAL A 14 -21.24 -4.28 17.51
C VAL A 14 -20.05 -4.76 16.68
N ALA A 15 -20.02 -6.03 16.28
CA ALA A 15 -18.97 -6.58 15.43
C ALA A 15 -18.94 -5.91 14.04
N ALA A 16 -20.11 -5.71 13.41
CA ALA A 16 -20.22 -5.03 12.13
C ALA A 16 -19.79 -3.57 12.20
N ALA A 17 -20.18 -2.84 13.26
CA ALA A 17 -19.77 -1.47 13.49
C ALA A 17 -18.25 -1.38 13.74
N GLY A 18 -17.69 -2.28 14.56
CA GLY A 18 -16.25 -2.35 14.81
C GLY A 18 -15.45 -2.65 13.54
N LEU A 19 -15.94 -3.56 12.70
CA LEU A 19 -15.34 -3.85 11.41
C LEU A 19 -15.40 -2.64 10.47
N ALA A 20 -16.56 -1.98 10.37
CA ALA A 20 -16.71 -0.79 9.53
C ALA A 20 -15.75 0.33 9.93
N ILE A 21 -15.60 0.59 11.24
CA ILE A 21 -14.62 1.57 11.76
C ILE A 21 -13.19 1.15 11.43
N GLY A 22 -12.85 -0.14 11.59
CA GLY A 22 -11.53 -0.66 11.27
C GLY A 22 -11.15 -0.58 9.78
N VAL A 23 -12.14 -0.60 8.88
CA VAL A 23 -11.92 -0.51 7.42
C VAL A 23 -11.76 0.94 6.94
N ILE A 24 -12.44 1.91 7.58
CA ILE A 24 -12.42 3.32 7.16
C ILE A 24 -11.43 4.19 7.94
N ALA A 25 -10.99 3.74 9.12
CA ALA A 25 -9.98 4.47 9.89
C ALA A 25 -8.64 4.45 9.13
N PRO A 26 -7.89 5.57 9.10
CA PRO A 26 -6.53 5.57 8.59
C PRO A 26 -5.73 4.49 9.31
N ALA A 27 -5.02 3.65 8.55
CA ALA A 27 -4.17 2.62 9.11
C ALA A 27 -3.13 3.26 10.05
N HIS A 28 -3.37 3.18 11.35
CA HIS A 28 -2.39 3.57 12.36
C HIS A 28 -1.32 2.48 12.43
N SER A 29 -0.39 2.52 11.49
CA SER A 29 0.79 1.66 11.56
C SER A 29 1.74 2.23 12.60
N ALA A 30 2.08 1.43 13.62
CA ALA A 30 3.23 1.73 14.46
C ALA A 30 4.45 1.89 13.57
N ALA A 31 5.30 2.90 13.84
CA ALA A 31 6.54 3.07 13.07
C ALA A 31 7.36 1.79 13.13
N LYS A 32 7.51 1.12 11.98
CA LYS A 32 8.31 -0.09 11.82
C LYS A 32 9.49 0.24 10.92
N THR A 33 10.66 -0.30 11.28
CA THR A 33 11.88 -0.19 10.46
C THR A 33 11.92 -1.22 9.32
N THR A 34 10.98 -2.17 9.31
CA THR A 34 10.89 -3.23 8.29
C THR A 34 9.45 -3.43 7.86
N VAL A 35 9.24 -3.48 6.55
CA VAL A 35 7.97 -3.83 5.91
C VAL A 35 8.15 -5.17 5.20
N SER A 36 7.22 -6.10 5.40
CA SER A 36 7.17 -7.37 4.68
C SER A 36 6.00 -7.35 3.70
N ILE A 37 6.30 -7.60 2.42
CA ILE A 37 5.31 -7.60 1.34
C ILE A 37 5.27 -9.02 0.79
N VAL A 38 4.08 -9.60 0.71
CA VAL A 38 3.85 -10.92 0.13
C VAL A 38 3.24 -10.73 -1.25
N GLN A 39 3.89 -11.29 -2.27
CA GLN A 39 3.41 -11.27 -3.64
C GLN A 39 3.29 -12.70 -4.18
N SER A 40 2.38 -12.90 -5.14
CA SER A 40 2.10 -14.22 -5.72
C SER A 40 3.17 -14.68 -6.71
N ASN A 41 3.95 -13.76 -7.26
CA ASN A 41 4.96 -14.04 -8.29
C ASN A 41 6.36 -13.74 -7.75
N ALA A 42 7.36 -14.45 -8.28
CA ALA A 42 8.77 -14.15 -8.00
C ALA A 42 9.22 -12.88 -8.74
N LEU A 43 10.14 -12.12 -8.13
CA LEU A 43 10.76 -10.96 -8.77
C LEU A 43 11.62 -11.44 -9.95
N THR A 44 11.38 -10.89 -11.13
CA THR A 44 12.16 -11.25 -12.33
C THR A 44 13.31 -10.28 -12.62
N GLY A 45 13.27 -9.08 -12.03
CA GLY A 45 14.36 -8.10 -12.13
C GLY A 45 14.00 -6.76 -11.49
N LEU A 46 15.02 -5.90 -11.33
CA LEU A 46 14.82 -4.55 -10.79
C LEU A 46 14.36 -3.55 -11.85
N ASN A 47 14.53 -3.86 -13.14
CA ASN A 47 14.09 -3.02 -14.24
C ASN A 47 12.78 -3.55 -14.83
N ALA A 48 11.68 -2.86 -14.52
CA ALA A 48 10.35 -3.21 -15.03
C ALA A 48 10.16 -2.94 -16.53
N SER A 49 11.10 -2.26 -17.20
CA SER A 49 11.03 -1.92 -18.62
C SER A 49 11.61 -3.00 -19.54
N VAL A 50 12.19 -4.07 -18.98
CA VAL A 50 12.69 -5.19 -19.79
C VAL A 50 11.52 -5.99 -20.33
N SER A 51 11.34 -5.95 -21.65
CA SER A 51 10.35 -6.77 -22.35
C SER A 51 10.54 -8.24 -21.99
N GLU A 52 9.44 -8.98 -21.82
CA GLU A 52 9.37 -10.38 -21.33
C GLU A 52 9.55 -10.60 -19.82
N PHE A 53 9.97 -9.59 -19.06
CA PHE A 53 10.12 -9.67 -17.60
C PHE A 53 9.34 -8.57 -16.86
N ASN A 54 8.37 -7.92 -17.50
CA ASN A 54 7.61 -6.79 -16.94
C ASN A 54 6.46 -7.24 -16.02
N LEU A 55 6.78 -7.80 -14.86
CA LEU A 55 5.78 -8.11 -13.84
C LEU A 55 5.38 -6.85 -13.07
N THR A 56 4.12 -6.79 -12.61
CA THR A 56 3.66 -5.74 -11.67
C THR A 56 4.53 -5.71 -10.41
N PHE A 57 5.02 -6.87 -9.94
CA PHE A 57 5.94 -6.96 -8.81
C PHE A 57 7.22 -6.13 -9.03
N ASN A 58 7.76 -6.13 -10.26
CA ASN A 58 8.97 -5.37 -10.55
C ASN A 58 8.72 -3.87 -10.43
N VAL A 59 7.52 -3.39 -10.80
CA VAL A 59 7.11 -1.99 -10.63
C VAL A 59 6.99 -1.64 -9.15
N ASP A 60 6.38 -2.51 -8.34
CA ASP A 60 6.24 -2.31 -6.90
C ASP A 60 7.61 -2.20 -6.22
N VAL A 61 8.54 -3.10 -6.53
CA VAL A 61 9.91 -3.06 -5.99
C VAL A 61 10.66 -1.83 -6.49
N ALA A 62 10.54 -1.48 -7.78
CA ALA A 62 11.17 -0.28 -8.33
C ALA A 62 10.65 0.99 -7.67
N SER A 63 9.36 1.06 -7.32
CA SER A 63 8.79 2.22 -6.62
C SER A 63 9.31 2.40 -5.18
N LEU A 64 9.66 1.31 -4.50
CA LEU A 64 10.17 1.33 -3.13
C LEU A 64 11.69 1.50 -3.05
N SER A 65 12.41 0.93 -4.02
CA SER A 65 13.88 0.90 -4.05
C SER A 65 14.49 1.99 -4.92
N GLY A 66 13.76 2.46 -5.93
CA GLY A 66 14.19 3.45 -6.90
C GLY A 66 13.51 4.79 -6.63
N MET A 67 14.32 5.82 -6.36
CA MET A 67 13.83 7.20 -6.37
C MET A 67 14.20 7.85 -7.71
N GLY A 68 13.18 8.20 -8.50
CA GLY A 68 13.35 8.94 -9.75
C GLY A 68 13.35 10.45 -9.53
N PHE A 69 13.31 11.21 -10.63
CA PHE A 69 13.11 12.67 -10.61
C PHE A 69 11.68 13.10 -10.29
N THR A 70 10.76 12.15 -10.10
CA THR A 70 9.38 12.39 -9.68
C THR A 70 8.91 11.31 -8.70
N TYR A 71 7.92 11.62 -7.88
CA TYR A 71 7.22 10.70 -6.98
C TYR A 71 5.76 11.11 -6.81
N TYR A 72 4.90 10.18 -6.40
CA TYR A 72 3.53 10.52 -5.98
C TYR A 72 3.51 10.90 -4.51
N ASP A 73 2.89 12.04 -4.17
CA ASP A 73 2.73 12.46 -2.78
C ASP A 73 1.54 11.77 -2.09
N ASN A 74 1.09 12.29 -0.94
CA ASN A 74 -0.08 11.76 -0.24
C ASN A 74 -1.42 12.05 -0.96
N LYS A 75 -1.36 12.77 -2.07
CA LYS A 75 -2.43 12.96 -3.03
C LYS A 75 -2.01 12.22 -4.31
N PRO A 76 -2.94 11.88 -5.22
CA PRO A 76 -2.58 11.31 -6.52
C PRO A 76 -1.97 12.38 -7.45
N ALA A 77 -1.03 13.18 -6.95
CA ALA A 77 -0.31 14.21 -7.66
C ALA A 77 1.14 13.75 -7.89
N LEU A 78 1.59 13.86 -9.13
CA LEU A 78 2.99 13.62 -9.47
C LEU A 78 3.79 14.88 -9.11
N VAL A 79 4.78 14.72 -8.25
CA VAL A 79 5.62 15.80 -7.70
C VAL A 79 7.06 15.59 -8.13
N ASP A 80 7.74 16.68 -8.47
CA ASP A 80 9.17 16.64 -8.78
C ASP A 80 10.01 16.33 -7.54
N ASN A 81 10.90 15.35 -7.68
CA ASN A 81 11.89 15.00 -6.68
C ASN A 81 13.16 15.83 -6.90
N THR A 82 13.30 16.93 -6.16
CA THR A 82 14.46 17.82 -6.27
C THR A 82 15.68 17.37 -5.45
N ALA A 83 15.59 16.24 -4.73
CA ALA A 83 16.69 15.72 -3.90
C ALA A 83 17.95 15.37 -4.72
N TYR A 84 17.78 15.04 -6.00
CA TYR A 84 18.85 14.66 -6.92
C TYR A 84 19.14 15.72 -7.99
N GLY A 85 18.56 16.92 -7.86
CA GLY A 85 18.68 18.01 -8.83
C GLY A 85 17.35 18.37 -9.50
N SER A 86 17.41 19.23 -10.52
CA SER A 86 16.24 19.70 -11.27
C SER A 86 16.38 19.34 -12.75
N TYR A 87 15.26 19.07 -13.42
CA TYR A 87 15.21 18.76 -14.84
C TYR A 87 14.34 19.78 -15.59
N LYS A 88 14.53 19.87 -16.91
CA LYS A 88 13.65 20.61 -17.82
C LYS A 88 13.25 19.69 -18.96
N ILE A 89 12.01 19.81 -19.41
CA ILE A 89 11.59 19.20 -20.68
C ILE A 89 12.22 20.04 -21.79
N VAL A 90 12.89 19.37 -22.74
CA VAL A 90 13.53 20.01 -23.90
C VAL A 90 12.72 19.69 -25.15
#